data_AF-A0A510L0L1-F1
#
_entry.id   AF-A0A510L0L1-F1
#
_cell.length_a   1.000
_cell.length_b   1.000
_cell.length_c   1.000
_cell.angle_alpha   90.00
_cell.angle_beta   90.00
_cell.angle_gamma   90.00
#
_symmetry.space_group_name_H-M   'P 1'
#
loop_
_entity.id
_entity.type
_entity.pdbx_description
1 polymer ?
#
loop_
_entity_poly.entity_id
_entity_poly.type
_entity_poly.pdbx_seq_one_letter_code
_entity_poly.pdbx_strand_id
1 'polypeptide(L)'
;MALAVIPAFAIKVTTDGKHNLEKAAGKYQGLEIFKKNEKWYLRGEDDGGWDEPITVAKNGFTVEYGTKDTGDDRRFTFDTKLQTMVEIDKDGNIIFPYILKDYCPTGYN
;
A
#
# COMPACT_ATOMS: atom_id res chain seq x y z
N MET A 1 -11.55 -7.65 -38.34
CA MET A 1 -10.67 -7.81 -37.16
C MET A 1 -11.44 -7.30 -35.96
N ALA A 2 -11.80 -8.17 -35.02
CA ALA A 2 -12.45 -7.76 -33.78
C ALA A 2 -11.37 -7.22 -32.85
N LEU A 3 -11.45 -5.93 -32.51
CA LEU A 3 -10.66 -5.34 -31.44
C LEU A 3 -11.17 -5.96 -30.15
N ALA A 4 -10.40 -6.86 -29.52
CA ALA A 4 -10.74 -7.35 -28.20
C ALA A 4 -10.59 -6.17 -27.23
N VAL A 5 -11.71 -5.56 -26.85
CA VAL A 5 -11.77 -4.63 -25.72
C VAL A 5 -11.42 -5.46 -24.50
N ILE A 6 -10.19 -5.37 -24.01
CA ILE A 6 -9.84 -5.82 -22.67
C ILE A 6 -10.67 -4.91 -21.77
N PRO A 7 -11.69 -5.42 -21.06
CA PRO A 7 -12.37 -4.57 -20.09
C PRO A 7 -11.29 -4.25 -19.07
N ALA A 8 -11.04 -2.96 -18.82
CA ALA A 8 -10.18 -2.52 -17.73
C ALA A 8 -10.89 -2.91 -16.43
N PHE A 9 -10.84 -4.21 -16.07
CA PHE A 9 -11.41 -4.71 -14.84
C PHE A 9 -10.55 -4.15 -13.72
N ALA A 10 -11.11 -3.19 -13.00
CA ALA A 10 -10.52 -2.70 -11.77
C ALA A 10 -10.36 -3.90 -10.81
N ILE A 11 -9.13 -4.22 -10.45
CA ILE A 11 -8.84 -5.34 -9.55
C ILE A 11 -9.18 -4.88 -8.14
N LYS A 12 -10.19 -5.50 -7.52
CA LYS A 12 -10.53 -5.22 -6.12
C LYS A 12 -9.49 -5.82 -5.19
N VAL A 13 -9.17 -5.07 -4.14
CA VAL A 13 -8.30 -5.56 -3.07
C VAL A 13 -8.98 -6.70 -2.30
N THR A 14 -8.20 -7.71 -1.93
CA THR A 14 -8.64 -8.82 -1.09
C THR A 14 -8.03 -8.65 0.30
N THR A 15 -8.87 -8.45 1.32
CA THR A 15 -8.41 -8.30 2.71
C THR A 15 -9.21 -9.22 3.61
N ASP A 16 -8.62 -9.68 4.72
CA ASP A 16 -9.37 -10.38 5.77
C ASP A 16 -9.94 -9.42 6.83
N GLY A 17 -9.81 -8.10 6.61
CA GLY A 17 -10.31 -7.03 7.47
C GLY A 17 -9.63 -6.96 8.84
N LYS A 18 -8.46 -7.60 9.02
CA LYS A 18 -7.79 -7.71 10.32
C LYS A 18 -6.28 -7.52 10.19
N HIS A 19 -5.73 -6.67 11.06
CA HIS A 19 -4.29 -6.48 11.23
C HIS A 19 -3.55 -6.15 9.91
N ASN A 20 -4.21 -5.39 9.01
CA ASN A 20 -3.65 -5.08 7.70
C ASN A 20 -2.35 -4.28 7.80
N LEU A 21 -2.20 -3.47 8.87
CA LEU A 21 -1.00 -2.67 9.08
C LEU A 21 0.16 -3.50 9.64
N GLU A 22 -0.11 -4.42 10.57
CA GLU A 22 0.89 -5.37 11.06
C GLU A 22 1.40 -6.28 9.94
N LYS A 23 0.53 -6.70 9.02
CA LYS A 23 0.91 -7.48 7.84
C LYS A 23 1.65 -6.66 6.79
N ALA A 24 1.31 -5.38 6.65
CA ALA A 24 1.99 -4.47 5.76
C ALA A 24 3.32 -3.94 6.32
N ALA A 25 3.63 -4.17 7.60
CA ALA A 25 4.90 -3.77 8.18
C ALA A 25 6.08 -4.43 7.45
N GLY A 26 7.07 -3.63 7.05
CA GLY A 26 8.20 -4.13 6.28
C GLY A 26 8.78 -3.08 5.33
N LYS A 27 9.85 -3.50 4.64
CA LYS A 27 10.56 -2.69 3.66
C LYS A 27 10.10 -3.04 2.24
N TYR A 28 9.67 -2.03 1.52
CA TYR A 28 9.28 -2.08 0.13
C TYR A 28 10.27 -1.29 -0.72
N GLN A 29 10.18 -1.42 -2.04
CA GLN A 29 10.96 -0.57 -2.94
C GLN A 29 10.57 0.90 -2.75
N GLY A 30 11.47 1.68 -2.13
CA GLY A 30 11.31 3.12 -1.88
C GLY A 30 10.51 3.51 -0.64
N LEU A 31 9.87 2.55 0.07
CA LEU A 31 9.03 2.81 1.24
C LEU A 31 9.27 1.79 2.37
N GLU A 32 9.07 2.18 3.62
CA GLU A 32 9.12 1.31 4.79
C GLU A 32 7.94 1.61 5.73
N ILE A 33 7.19 0.58 6.14
CA ILE A 33 6.21 0.69 7.22
C ILE A 33 6.82 0.15 8.50
N PHE A 34 6.86 0.99 9.53
CA PHE A 34 7.44 0.64 10.82
C PHE A 34 6.68 1.25 12.00
N LYS A 35 6.91 0.69 13.19
CA LYS A 35 6.32 1.15 14.45
C LYS A 35 7.39 1.79 15.34
N LYS A 36 7.13 2.99 15.84
CA LYS A 36 8.00 3.74 16.76
C LYS A 36 7.14 4.37 17.85
N ASN A 37 7.48 4.13 19.12
CA ASN A 37 6.74 4.65 20.29
C ASN A 37 5.23 4.38 20.19
N GLU A 38 4.87 3.14 19.85
CA GLU A 38 3.49 2.66 19.65
C GLU A 38 2.72 3.29 18.48
N LYS A 39 3.32 4.22 17.74
CA LYS A 39 2.74 4.86 16.56
C LYS A 39 3.33 4.26 15.29
N TRP A 40 2.51 4.19 14.25
CA TRP A 40 2.91 3.68 12.94
C TRP A 40 3.32 4.83 12.01
N TYR A 41 4.33 4.58 11.21
CA TYR A 41 4.91 5.53 10.28
C TYR A 41 5.19 4.87 8.94
N LEU A 42 5.03 5.64 7.87
CA LEU A 42 5.55 5.34 6.55
C LEU A 42 6.81 6.16 6.35
N ARG A 43 7.92 5.50 6.03
CA ARG A 43 9.15 6.15 5.63
C ARG A 43 9.33 6.06 4.13
N GLY A 44 9.59 7.18 3.47
CA GLY A 44 10.17 7.18 2.13
C GLY A 44 11.68 7.17 2.18
N GLU A 45 12.32 6.51 1.21
CA GLU A 45 13.78 6.48 1.10
C GLU A 45 14.34 7.61 0.21
N ASP A 46 13.48 8.32 -0.52
CA ASP A 46 13.89 9.42 -1.40
C ASP A 46 14.27 10.69 -0.60
N ASP A 47 15.16 11.52 -1.18
CA ASP A 47 15.55 12.86 -0.69
C ASP A 47 15.97 12.97 0.79
N GLY A 48 16.79 12.01 1.27
CA GLY A 48 17.32 12.03 2.63
C GLY A 48 16.43 11.37 3.68
N GLY A 49 15.30 10.81 3.25
CA GLY A 49 14.39 10.05 4.08
C GLY A 49 13.42 10.92 4.88
N TRP A 50 12.14 10.58 4.83
CA TRP A 50 11.07 11.29 5.54
C TRP A 50 10.17 10.26 6.25
N ASP A 51 9.56 10.66 7.37
CA ASP A 51 8.66 9.81 8.16
C ASP A 51 7.28 10.50 8.26
N GLU A 52 6.25 9.90 7.69
CA GLU A 52 4.86 10.38 7.79
C GLU A 52 4.02 9.49 8.72
N PRO A 53 3.18 10.07 9.61
CA PRO A 53 2.33 9.29 10.50
C PRO A 53 1.23 8.57 9.70
N ILE A 54 0.97 7.31 10.10
CA ILE A 54 -0.08 6.48 9.50
C ILE A 54 -1.37 6.61 10.33
N THR A 55 -2.49 6.92 9.66
CA THR A 55 -3.82 6.83 10.26
C THR A 55 -4.43 5.47 9.96
N VAL A 56 -4.71 4.69 11.00
CA VAL A 56 -5.22 3.31 10.88
C VAL A 56 -6.74 3.32 10.79
N ALA A 57 -7.27 2.66 9.77
CA ALA A 57 -8.70 2.42 9.60
C ALA A 57 -9.00 0.91 9.70
N LYS A 58 -10.29 0.56 9.81
CA LYS A 58 -10.71 -0.85 9.96
C LYS A 58 -10.22 -1.76 8.81
N ASN A 59 -10.14 -1.23 7.58
CA ASN A 59 -9.87 -2.01 6.37
C ASN A 59 -8.53 -1.66 5.70
N GLY A 60 -7.66 -0.92 6.37
CA GLY A 60 -6.44 -0.41 5.78
C GLY A 60 -5.90 0.77 6.57
N PHE A 61 -5.13 1.61 5.92
CA PHE A 61 -4.54 2.77 6.54
C PHE A 61 -4.33 3.87 5.51
N THR A 62 -4.17 5.09 5.98
CA THR A 62 -3.96 6.26 5.13
C THR A 62 -2.70 6.98 5.53
N VAL A 63 -2.06 7.58 4.53
CA VAL A 63 -0.94 8.50 4.69
C VAL A 63 -1.28 9.77 3.93
N GLU A 64 -1.20 10.91 4.63
CA GLU A 64 -1.35 12.23 4.01
C GLU A 64 0.01 12.63 3.43
N TYR A 65 0.09 12.86 2.12
CA TYR A 65 1.32 13.35 1.48
C TYR A 65 1.23 14.87 1.27
N GLY A 66 2.23 15.61 1.75
CA GLY A 66 2.37 17.05 1.55
C GLY A 66 1.69 17.94 2.59
N THR A 67 1.73 19.26 2.39
CA THR A 67 1.01 20.21 3.24
C THR A 67 -0.50 20.00 3.07
N LYS A 68 -1.26 20.03 4.17
CA LYS A 68 -2.72 19.78 4.25
C LYS A 68 -3.58 20.48 3.17
N ASP A 69 -3.05 21.49 2.50
CA ASP A 69 -3.68 22.25 1.43
C ASP A 69 -3.74 21.53 0.07
N THR A 70 -2.98 20.45 -0.17
CA THR A 70 -3.05 19.67 -1.43
C THR A 70 -3.95 18.43 -1.37
N GLY A 71 -4.34 18.00 -0.17
CA GLY A 71 -5.39 16.98 0.04
C GLY A 71 -5.12 15.59 -0.55
N ASP A 72 -3.85 15.21 -0.73
CA ASP A 72 -3.47 13.95 -1.38
C ASP A 72 -3.39 12.80 -0.35
N ASP A 73 -4.57 12.39 0.12
CA ASP A 73 -4.73 11.24 1.03
C ASP A 73 -4.58 9.94 0.23
N ARG A 74 -3.42 9.29 0.37
CA ARG A 74 -3.21 7.96 -0.20
C ARG A 74 -3.71 6.88 0.75
N ARG A 75 -4.43 5.92 0.18
CA ARG A 75 -5.03 4.79 0.91
C ARG A 75 -4.25 3.54 0.60
N PHE A 76 -3.89 2.82 1.65
CA PHE A 76 -3.11 1.60 1.54
C PHE A 76 -3.77 0.49 2.33
N THR A 77 -3.49 -0.75 1.94
CA THR A 77 -3.87 -1.93 2.73
C THR A 77 -2.98 -3.10 2.35
N PHE A 78 -3.10 -4.21 3.08
CA PHE A 78 -2.44 -5.46 2.74
C PHE A 78 -3.39 -6.32 1.92
N ASP A 79 -3.00 -6.63 0.68
CA ASP A 79 -3.74 -7.57 -0.14
C ASP A 79 -3.32 -9.01 0.20
N THR A 80 -4.26 -9.82 0.68
CA THR A 80 -3.98 -11.21 1.10
C THR A 80 -3.72 -12.15 -0.07
N LYS A 81 -4.15 -11.80 -1.29
CA LYS A 81 -3.95 -12.62 -2.50
C LYS A 81 -2.57 -12.36 -3.12
N LEU A 82 -2.16 -11.10 -3.18
CA LEU A 82 -0.82 -10.67 -3.62
C LEU A 82 0.22 -10.80 -2.50
N GLN A 83 -0.23 -10.96 -1.26
CA GLN A 83 0.60 -11.02 -0.05
C GLN A 83 1.53 -9.81 0.10
N THR A 84 1.02 -8.62 -0.24
CA THR A 84 1.82 -7.39 -0.19
C THR A 84 0.96 -6.15 0.07
N MET A 85 1.60 -5.04 0.44
CA MET A 85 0.96 -3.73 0.51
C MET A 85 0.55 -3.25 -0.88
N VAL A 86 -0.64 -2.69 -0.97
CA VAL A 86 -1.17 -2.06 -2.18
C VAL A 86 -1.67 -0.66 -1.86
N GLU A 87 -1.50 0.27 -2.80
CA GLU A 87 -2.26 1.52 -2.86
C GLU A 87 -3.63 1.23 -3.49
N ILE A 88 -4.69 1.79 -2.91
CA ILE A 88 -6.07 1.61 -3.36
C ILE A 88 -6.77 2.95 -3.58
N ASP A 89 -7.72 2.97 -4.51
CA ASP A 89 -8.63 4.11 -4.66
C ASP A 89 -9.74 4.11 -3.60
N LYS A 90 -10.63 5.10 -3.67
CA LYS A 90 -11.78 5.24 -2.75
C LYS A 90 -12.76 4.07 -2.84
N ASP A 91 -12.80 3.38 -3.96
CA ASP A 91 -13.68 2.22 -4.19
C ASP A 91 -12.99 0.90 -3.77
N GLY A 92 -11.73 0.94 -3.33
CA GLY A 92 -10.96 -0.25 -2.96
C GLY A 92 -10.42 -1.02 -4.17
N ASN A 93 -10.30 -0.37 -5.33
CA ASN A 93 -9.56 -0.93 -6.45
C ASN A 93 -8.06 -0.71 -6.24
N ILE A 94 -7.26 -1.71 -6.58
CA ILE A 94 -5.80 -1.65 -6.52
C ILE A 94 -5.31 -0.67 -7.60
N ILE A 95 -4.62 0.38 -7.16
CA ILE A 95 -3.90 1.32 -8.02
C ILE A 95 -2.49 0.77 -8.28
N PHE A 96 -1.78 0.38 -7.20
CA PHE A 96 -0.39 -0.03 -7.29
C PHE A 96 0.00 -1.05 -6.21
N PRO A 97 0.62 -2.19 -6.56
CA PRO A 97 1.23 -3.09 -5.59
C PRO A 97 2.68 -2.72 -5.29
N TYR A 98 3.04 -2.69 -4.02
CA TYR A 98 4.43 -2.50 -3.59
C TYR A 98 5.13 -3.85 -3.49
N ILE A 99 6.38 -3.93 -3.94
CA ILE A 99 7.17 -5.16 -3.84
C ILE A 99 8.00 -5.08 -2.56
N LEU A 100 7.80 -6.04 -1.66
CA LEU A 100 8.64 -6.23 -0.47
C LEU A 100 10.08 -6.52 -0.92
N LYS A 101 11.06 -5.73 -0.44
CA LYS A 101 12.47 -5.88 -0.83
C LYS A 101 13.06 -7.25 -0.47
N ASP A 102 12.59 -7.83 0.61
CA ASP A 102 13.03 -9.15 1.09
C ASP A 102 12.10 -10.30 0.65
N TYR A 103 11.02 -10.00 -0.08
CA TYR A 103 10.14 -11.01 -0.67
C TYR A 103 10.57 -11.28 -2.10
N CYS A 104 11.43 -12.28 -2.27
CA CYS A 104 11.60 -12.95 -3.55
C CYS A 104 10.45 -13.96 -3.66
N PRO A 105 9.42 -13.76 -4.51
CA PRO A 105 8.44 -14.80 -4.75
C PRO A 105 9.22 -15.99 -5.33
N THR A 106 9.30 -17.10 -4.59
CA THR A 106 9.75 -18.37 -5.15
C THR A 106 8.70 -18.79 -6.19
N GLY A 107 8.76 -18.24 -7.40
CA GLY A 107 7.70 -18.50 -8.37
C GLY A 107 7.67 -17.75 -9.70
N TYR A 108 8.52 -16.76 -9.98
CA TYR A 108 8.70 -16.30 -11.37
C TYR A 108 9.97 -16.93 -11.95
N ASN A 109 9.81 -18.12 -12.53
CA ASN A 109 10.73 -18.68 -13.53
C ASN A 109 10.32 -18.19 -14.92
#